data_AF-A0A1I0HDD4-F1
#
_entry.id   AF-A0A1I0HDD4-F1
#
_cell.length_a   1.000
_cell.length_b   1.000
_cell.length_c   1.000
_cell.angle_alpha   90.00
_cell.angle_beta   90.00
_cell.angle_gamma   90.00
#
_symmetry.space_group_name_H-M   'P 1'
#
loop_
_entity.id
_entity.type
_entity.pdbx_description
1 polymer ?
#
loop_
_entity_poly.entity_id
_entity_poly.type
_entity_poly.pdbx_seq_one_letter_code
_entity_poly.pdbx_strand_id
1 'polypeptide(L)'
;MGIFIGRNRLVGSVQGSFLVVGDVLCDCLPDDTYIIGKPNLGETIPDYIILSPAFGFRIIEVKDIHINNIEYIHPNGMIKVKEELINPFGKVKSHAVAWKNYLLTHHRDIGLGDPIRYIGYAVVHKGFTKLEFEYEFGKKLSNWIPGDLDSYYKYHYCIDEIDKGFDKILARSTRFKSYPLKEFQIKAILDHLMSDNVTSNRVVEAKADDAEEDNQVTETNNTQGKSNRSMLSWLKNDMDKKGLIVFLLAAILISIVFAITKFSGNMHFGQTSKAETVSSLEVSEKHSDERVILPATIEQIEFDSVSGNTYLVLTDGDGYLEAVIRNETSIDLEKGESYTFEGFVQTSTDNESGWELNIVRVD
;
A
#
# COMPACT_ATOMS: atom_id res chain seq x y z
N MET A 1 8.38 8.09 -19.22
CA MET A 1 6.96 7.78 -18.98
C MET A 1 6.65 6.52 -19.76
N GLY A 2 6.10 5.49 -19.10
CA GLY A 2 5.65 4.27 -19.76
C GLY A 2 4.13 4.25 -19.75
N ILE A 3 3.48 4.06 -20.89
CA ILE A 3 2.03 3.87 -20.92
C ILE A 3 1.77 2.38 -21.10
N PHE A 4 1.05 1.79 -20.15
CA PHE A 4 0.50 0.45 -20.23
C PHE A 4 -0.96 0.57 -20.69
N ILE A 5 -1.27 0.00 -21.86
CA ILE A 5 -2.63 0.03 -22.43
C ILE A 5 -3.23 -1.37 -22.32
N GLY A 6 -4.25 -1.54 -21.48
CA GLY A 6 -4.86 -2.84 -21.20
C GLY A 6 -3.81 -3.90 -20.84
N ARG A 7 -4.03 -5.14 -21.28
CA ARG A 7 -3.11 -6.28 -21.04
C ARG A 7 -1.82 -6.30 -21.85
N ASN A 8 -1.64 -5.47 -22.87
CA ASN A 8 -0.74 -5.86 -23.99
C ASN A 8 0.12 -4.75 -24.62
N ARG A 9 0.56 -3.72 -23.89
CA ARG A 9 1.67 -2.89 -24.41
C ARG A 9 2.31 -2.00 -23.37
N LEU A 10 3.56 -2.30 -22.98
CA LEU A 10 4.48 -1.30 -22.45
C LEU A 10 4.96 -0.45 -23.64
N VAL A 11 4.47 0.78 -23.74
CA VAL A 11 5.00 1.77 -24.69
C VAL A 11 5.98 2.65 -23.92
N GLY A 12 7.27 2.29 -23.92
CA GLY A 12 8.36 3.05 -23.31
C GLY A 12 9.26 2.24 -22.38
N SER A 13 10.39 2.81 -21.94
CA SER A 13 11.29 2.19 -20.96
C SER A 13 10.87 2.58 -19.53
N VAL A 14 10.35 1.62 -18.77
CA VAL A 14 10.26 1.70 -17.30
C VAL A 14 11.24 0.65 -16.77
N GLN A 15 12.09 0.99 -15.80
CA GLN A 15 13.04 0.05 -15.20
C GLN A 15 12.75 -0.12 -13.70
N GLY A 16 13.17 -1.26 -13.15
CA GLY A 16 13.23 -1.50 -11.70
C GLY A 16 11.92 -1.96 -11.07
N SER A 17 11.76 -1.67 -9.77
CA SER A 17 10.69 -2.21 -8.92
C SER A 17 9.29 -1.81 -9.35
N PHE A 18 9.16 -0.71 -10.10
CA PHE A 18 7.92 -0.23 -10.71
C PHE A 18 7.33 -1.27 -11.66
N LEU A 19 8.14 -1.91 -12.52
CA LEU A 19 7.65 -2.87 -13.53
C LEU A 19 6.80 -3.96 -12.90
N VAL A 20 7.25 -4.54 -11.79
CA VAL A 20 6.52 -5.63 -11.11
C VAL A 20 5.11 -5.22 -10.74
N VAL A 21 4.91 -4.04 -10.13
CA VAL A 21 3.56 -3.58 -9.79
C VAL A 21 2.77 -3.26 -11.05
N GLY A 22 3.40 -2.67 -12.07
CA GLY A 22 2.76 -2.38 -13.35
C GLY A 22 2.23 -3.63 -14.04
N ASP A 23 3.03 -4.69 -14.09
CA ASP A 23 2.69 -5.99 -14.70
C ASP A 23 1.53 -6.64 -13.95
N VAL A 24 1.60 -6.72 -12.61
CA VAL A 24 0.51 -7.26 -11.79
C VAL A 24 -0.78 -6.45 -11.98
N LEU A 25 -0.70 -5.12 -12.05
CA LEU A 25 -1.87 -4.28 -12.34
C LEU A 25 -2.46 -4.58 -13.73
N CYS A 26 -1.62 -4.83 -14.75
CA CYS A 26 -2.09 -5.19 -16.09
C CYS A 26 -2.82 -6.54 -16.11
N ASP A 27 -2.35 -7.50 -15.32
CA ASP A 27 -2.94 -8.85 -15.24
C ASP A 27 -4.25 -8.87 -14.44
N CYS A 28 -4.35 -8.02 -13.42
CA CYS A 28 -5.44 -8.02 -12.45
C CYS A 28 -6.58 -7.06 -12.80
N LEU A 29 -6.32 -5.99 -13.57
CA LEU A 29 -7.34 -4.99 -13.89
C LEU A 29 -8.15 -5.33 -15.14
N PRO A 30 -9.38 -4.79 -15.28
CA PRO A 30 -10.21 -4.99 -16.47
C PRO A 30 -9.55 -4.51 -17.76
N ASP A 31 -9.86 -5.16 -18.88
CA ASP A 31 -9.26 -4.88 -20.20
C ASP A 31 -9.55 -3.46 -20.73
N ASP A 32 -10.58 -2.79 -20.22
CA ASP A 32 -10.95 -1.41 -20.57
C ASP A 32 -10.22 -0.35 -19.71
N THR A 33 -9.25 -0.77 -18.92
CA THR A 33 -8.46 0.08 -18.03
C THR A 33 -7.11 0.44 -18.65
N TYR A 34 -6.68 1.69 -18.43
CA TYR A 34 -5.41 2.22 -18.93
C TYR A 34 -4.52 2.56 -17.73
N ILE A 35 -3.28 2.08 -17.72
CA ILE A 35 -2.34 2.27 -16.62
C ILE A 35 -1.16 3.10 -17.14
N ILE A 36 -0.99 4.32 -16.63
CA ILE A 36 0.06 5.23 -17.08
C ILE A 36 1.13 5.29 -16.00
N GLY A 37 2.31 4.77 -16.29
CA GLY A 37 3.48 4.78 -15.41
C GLY A 37 4.29 6.07 -15.54
N LYS A 38 4.59 6.68 -14.38
CA LYS A 38 5.39 7.91 -14.26
C LYS A 38 4.90 9.06 -15.16
N PRO A 39 3.61 9.42 -15.17
CA PRO A 39 3.15 10.59 -15.92
C PRO A 39 3.70 11.88 -15.31
N ASN A 40 4.12 12.80 -16.15
CA ASN A 40 4.57 14.11 -15.71
C ASN A 40 3.37 15.04 -15.52
N LEU A 41 3.09 15.43 -14.27
CA LEU A 41 2.01 16.37 -13.93
C LEU A 41 2.53 17.78 -13.60
N GLY A 42 3.73 18.12 -14.09
CA GLY A 42 4.45 19.34 -13.74
C GLY A 42 5.36 19.13 -12.54
N GLU A 43 4.94 19.61 -11.37
CA GLU A 43 5.78 19.56 -10.15
C GLU A 43 5.87 18.16 -9.52
N THR A 44 5.03 17.22 -9.94
CA THR A 44 4.98 15.89 -9.35
C THR A 44 4.85 14.79 -10.40
N ILE A 45 5.44 13.63 -10.10
CA ILE A 45 5.45 12.45 -10.96
C ILE A 45 4.97 11.26 -10.11
N PRO A 46 3.66 10.94 -10.12
CA PRO A 46 3.16 9.75 -9.46
C PRO A 46 3.72 8.47 -10.09
N ASP A 47 3.67 7.36 -9.38
CA ASP A 47 4.14 6.08 -9.92
C ASP A 47 3.19 5.55 -10.99
N TYR A 48 1.89 5.55 -10.72
CA TYR A 48 0.86 5.19 -11.69
C TYR A 48 -0.36 6.10 -11.63
N ILE A 49 -0.97 6.31 -12.80
CA ILE A 49 -2.35 6.78 -12.94
C ILE A 49 -3.13 5.76 -13.75
N ILE A 50 -4.21 5.27 -13.17
CA ILE A 50 -5.14 4.34 -13.79
C ILE A 50 -6.37 5.12 -14.25
N LEU A 51 -6.80 4.91 -15.50
CA LEU A 51 -8.06 5.44 -16.05
C LEU A 51 -8.98 4.25 -16.30
N SER A 52 -10.12 4.24 -15.64
CA SER A 52 -11.14 3.20 -15.84
C SER A 52 -12.52 3.84 -16.07
N PRO A 53 -13.31 3.34 -17.05
CA PRO A 53 -14.71 3.71 -17.19
C PRO A 53 -15.52 3.41 -15.93
N ALA A 54 -15.20 2.31 -15.23
CA ALA A 54 -15.98 1.83 -14.10
C ALA A 54 -15.78 2.68 -12.84
N PHE A 55 -14.53 3.07 -12.56
CA PHE A 55 -14.20 3.68 -11.27
C PHE A 55 -13.53 5.05 -11.32
N GLY A 56 -13.23 5.57 -12.50
CA GLY A 56 -12.61 6.88 -12.69
C GLY A 56 -11.08 6.84 -12.69
N PHE A 57 -10.45 7.82 -12.04
CA PHE A 57 -9.00 7.91 -11.94
C PHE A 57 -8.50 7.26 -10.66
N ARG A 58 -7.43 6.45 -10.71
CA ARG A 58 -6.70 6.00 -9.51
C ARG A 58 -5.24 6.37 -9.60
N ILE A 59 -4.76 7.07 -8.59
CA ILE A 59 -3.34 7.39 -8.48
C ILE A 59 -2.73 6.41 -7.49
N ILE A 60 -1.69 5.70 -7.92
CA ILE A 60 -0.97 4.76 -7.08
C ILE A 60 0.44 5.31 -6.83
N GLU A 61 0.83 5.30 -5.57
CA GLU A 61 2.20 5.45 -5.12
C GLU A 61 2.71 4.08 -4.63
N VAL A 62 3.83 3.63 -5.15
CA VAL A 62 4.48 2.37 -4.80
C VAL A 62 5.61 2.63 -3.82
N LYS A 63 5.64 1.88 -2.73
CA LYS A 63 6.72 1.89 -1.74
C LYS A 63 7.41 0.56 -1.69
N ASP A 64 8.73 0.60 -1.87
CA ASP A 64 9.60 -0.57 -1.83
C ASP A 64 10.45 -0.48 -0.55
N ILE A 65 9.77 -0.68 0.58
CA ILE A 65 10.38 -0.60 1.91
C ILE A 65 10.24 -1.98 2.54
N HIS A 66 11.37 -2.59 2.87
CA HIS A 66 11.38 -3.88 3.56
C HIS A 66 10.76 -3.77 4.95
N ILE A 67 9.97 -4.76 5.37
CA ILE A 67 9.27 -4.77 6.67
C ILE A 67 10.23 -4.52 7.85
N ASN A 68 11.37 -5.21 7.88
CA ASN A 68 12.43 -5.06 8.89
C ASN A 68 13.04 -3.65 9.02
N ASN A 69 12.84 -2.77 8.04
CA ASN A 69 13.32 -1.39 8.12
C ASN A 69 12.30 -0.44 8.78
N ILE A 70 11.07 -0.89 9.02
CA ILE A 70 10.00 -0.08 9.56
C ILE A 70 9.95 -0.23 11.08
N GLU A 71 10.21 0.87 11.80
CA GLU A 71 10.15 0.87 13.27
C GLU A 71 8.71 1.04 13.77
N TYR A 72 7.95 1.89 13.07
CA TYR A 72 6.63 2.29 13.50
C TYR A 72 5.75 2.76 12.34
N ILE A 73 4.44 2.48 12.45
CA ILE A 73 3.43 2.90 11.48
C ILE A 73 2.34 3.65 12.20
N HIS A 74 2.04 4.84 11.70
CA HIS A 74 0.99 5.67 12.23
C HIS A 74 -0.35 5.38 11.53
N PRO A 75 -1.49 5.53 12.23
CA PRO A 75 -2.84 5.40 11.66
C PRO A 75 -3.09 6.22 10.39
N ASN A 76 -2.42 7.37 10.27
CA ASN A 76 -2.57 8.27 9.14
C ASN A 76 -1.70 7.90 7.91
N GLY A 77 -1.04 6.73 7.93
CA GLY A 77 -0.21 6.25 6.83
C GLY A 77 1.23 6.74 6.85
N MET A 78 1.68 7.46 7.90
CA MET A 78 3.11 7.78 8.06
C MET A 78 3.88 6.55 8.52
N ILE A 79 5.09 6.39 8.00
CA ILE A 79 5.96 5.25 8.28
C ILE A 79 7.29 5.80 8.80
N LYS A 80 7.72 5.33 9.96
CA LYS A 80 9.03 5.63 10.53
C LYS A 80 10.01 4.54 10.10
N VAL A 81 11.04 4.94 9.36
CA VAL A 81 12.09 4.06 8.84
C VAL A 81 13.42 4.58 9.36
N LYS A 82 14.02 3.92 10.35
CA LYS A 82 15.23 4.41 11.03
C LYS A 82 15.05 5.87 11.51
N GLU A 83 15.91 6.78 11.07
CA GLU A 83 15.86 8.21 11.39
C GLU A 83 14.90 9.03 10.51
N GLU A 84 14.27 8.42 9.50
CA GLU A 84 13.40 9.11 8.56
C GLU A 84 11.91 8.86 8.88
N LEU A 85 11.11 9.92 8.83
CA LEU A 85 9.66 9.84 8.86
C LEU A 85 9.11 10.16 7.48
N ILE A 86 8.58 9.16 6.78
CA ILE A 86 8.01 9.31 5.46
C ILE A 86 6.48 9.33 5.53
N ASN A 87 5.84 10.03 4.60
CA ASN A 87 4.38 10.09 4.49
C ASN A 87 3.90 9.71 3.08
N PRO A 88 3.91 8.40 2.73
CA PRO A 88 3.41 7.91 1.45
C PRO A 88 1.99 8.39 1.12
N PHE A 89 1.11 8.38 2.13
CA PHE A 89 -0.29 8.77 1.95
C PHE A 89 -0.44 10.27 1.68
N GLY A 90 0.35 11.11 2.35
CA GLY A 90 0.43 12.55 2.08
C GLY A 90 0.93 12.83 0.66
N LYS A 91 1.91 12.06 0.19
CA LYS A 91 2.45 12.17 -1.17
C LYS A 91 1.41 11.79 -2.23
N VAL A 92 0.72 10.67 -2.10
CA VAL A 92 -0.31 10.31 -3.10
C VAL A 92 -1.48 11.30 -3.11
N LYS A 93 -1.81 11.93 -1.97
CA LYS A 93 -2.78 13.03 -1.91
C LYS A 93 -2.32 14.28 -2.67
N SER A 94 -1.04 14.64 -2.59
CA SER A 94 -0.52 15.77 -3.36
C SER A 94 -0.56 15.48 -4.87
N HIS A 95 -0.29 14.25 -5.27
CA HIS A 95 -0.49 13.80 -6.67
C HIS A 95 -1.94 13.91 -7.13
N ALA A 96 -2.91 13.59 -6.26
CA ALA A 96 -4.33 13.78 -6.58
C ALA A 96 -4.70 15.25 -6.83
N VAL A 97 -4.11 16.17 -6.07
CA VAL A 97 -4.28 17.62 -6.29
C VAL A 97 -3.60 18.05 -7.59
N ALA A 98 -2.38 17.56 -7.85
CA ALA A 98 -1.67 17.85 -9.10
C ALA A 98 -2.45 17.34 -10.32
N TRP A 99 -3.02 16.14 -10.26
CA TRP A 99 -3.84 15.57 -11.32
C TRP A 99 -5.13 16.36 -11.56
N LYS A 100 -5.82 16.78 -10.48
CA LYS A 100 -6.96 17.69 -10.60
C LYS A 100 -6.56 18.96 -11.35
N ASN A 101 -5.43 19.58 -10.99
CA ASN A 101 -4.97 20.81 -11.63
C ASN A 101 -4.60 20.57 -13.09
N TYR A 102 -3.93 19.45 -13.41
CA TYR A 102 -3.64 19.04 -14.78
C TYR A 102 -4.93 18.94 -15.62
N LEU A 103 -5.96 18.27 -15.10
CA LEU A 103 -7.25 18.12 -15.78
C LEU A 103 -7.96 19.48 -15.96
N LEU A 104 -7.87 20.38 -14.99
CA LEU A 104 -8.48 21.72 -15.10
C LEU A 104 -7.76 22.62 -16.11
N THR A 105 -6.44 22.49 -16.24
CA THR A 105 -5.63 23.27 -17.18
C THR A 105 -5.83 22.78 -18.61
N HIS A 106 -5.83 21.47 -18.82
CA HIS A 106 -5.74 20.88 -20.16
C HIS A 106 -7.05 20.27 -20.67
N HIS A 107 -7.98 19.95 -19.77
CA HIS A 107 -9.19 19.19 -20.08
C HIS A 107 -10.45 19.80 -19.43
N ARG A 108 -10.52 21.14 -19.37
CA ARG A 108 -11.66 21.84 -18.75
C ARG A 108 -13.01 21.50 -19.41
N ASP A 109 -12.98 21.31 -20.73
CA ASP A 109 -14.20 21.25 -21.55
C ASP A 109 -14.69 19.81 -21.81
N ILE A 110 -14.04 18.78 -21.25
CA ILE A 110 -14.47 17.38 -21.44
C ILE A 110 -15.65 16.96 -20.53
N GLY A 111 -16.21 17.90 -19.76
CA GLY A 111 -17.43 17.69 -18.98
C GLY A 111 -17.25 16.91 -17.68
N LEU A 112 -16.07 16.95 -17.04
CA LEU A 112 -15.86 16.33 -15.72
C LEU A 112 -16.47 17.13 -14.56
N GLY A 113 -16.75 18.43 -14.75
CA GLY A 113 -17.17 19.29 -13.64
C GLY A 113 -16.03 19.50 -12.65
N ASP A 114 -16.15 18.96 -11.43
CA ASP A 114 -15.07 18.97 -10.42
C ASP A 114 -14.26 17.66 -10.49
N PRO A 115 -13.05 17.66 -11.09
CA PRO A 115 -12.31 16.43 -11.35
C PRO A 115 -11.94 15.65 -10.08
N ILE A 116 -11.81 16.32 -8.93
CA ILE A 116 -11.41 15.66 -7.68
C ILE A 116 -12.39 14.57 -7.24
N ARG A 117 -13.65 14.64 -7.70
CA ARG A 117 -14.68 13.64 -7.42
C ARG A 117 -14.44 12.31 -8.12
N TYR A 118 -13.66 12.33 -9.20
CA TYR A 118 -13.31 11.16 -10.00
C TYR A 118 -11.98 10.54 -9.57
N ILE A 119 -11.24 11.18 -8.65
CA ILE A 119 -9.88 10.79 -8.28
C ILE A 119 -9.91 10.04 -6.95
N GLY A 120 -9.61 8.74 -7.03
CA GLY A 120 -9.18 7.94 -5.89
C GLY A 120 -7.67 7.80 -5.87
N TYR A 121 -7.14 7.32 -4.76
CA TYR A 121 -5.70 7.14 -4.59
C TYR A 121 -5.39 6.00 -3.63
N ALA A 122 -4.23 5.37 -3.84
CA ALA A 122 -3.77 4.25 -3.05
C ALA A 122 -2.24 4.27 -2.90
N VAL A 123 -1.76 3.67 -1.83
CA VAL A 123 -0.37 3.34 -1.60
C VAL A 123 -0.25 1.82 -1.69
N VAL A 124 0.68 1.34 -2.51
CA VAL A 124 1.00 -0.08 -2.63
C VAL A 124 2.37 -0.31 -2.01
N HIS A 125 2.44 -1.19 -1.02
CA HIS A 125 3.69 -1.63 -0.42
C HIS A 125 4.15 -2.92 -1.11
N LYS A 126 5.31 -2.85 -1.75
CA LYS A 126 5.92 -3.96 -2.46
C LYS A 126 6.90 -4.75 -1.60
N GLY A 127 7.49 -4.12 -0.60
CA GLY A 127 8.56 -4.71 0.21
C GLY A 127 8.10 -5.70 1.26
N PHE A 128 6.79 -5.99 1.35
CA PHE A 128 6.20 -6.96 2.26
C PHE A 128 4.76 -7.31 1.85
N THR A 129 4.30 -8.44 2.36
CA THR A 129 2.93 -8.96 2.26
C THR A 129 2.06 -8.41 3.39
N LYS A 130 0.73 -8.54 3.23
CA LYS A 130 -0.21 -8.18 4.30
C LYS A 130 0.04 -9.00 5.56
N LEU A 131 0.32 -10.29 5.39
CA LEU A 131 0.55 -11.21 6.49
C LEU A 131 1.77 -10.78 7.31
N GLU A 132 2.91 -10.50 6.66
CA GLU A 132 4.12 -10.00 7.31
C GLU A 132 3.85 -8.67 8.05
N PHE A 133 3.06 -7.78 7.46
CA PHE A 133 2.68 -6.51 8.07
C PHE A 133 1.84 -6.68 9.33
N GLU A 134 0.79 -7.51 9.26
CA GLU A 134 -0.10 -7.78 10.39
C GLU A 134 0.64 -8.53 11.50
N TYR A 135 1.59 -9.37 11.14
CA TYR A 135 2.47 -10.05 12.08
C TYR A 135 3.39 -9.06 12.81
N GLU A 136 4.17 -8.25 12.09
CA GLU A 136 5.16 -7.34 12.68
C GLU A 136 4.49 -6.23 13.51
N PHE A 137 3.33 -5.74 13.05
CA PHE A 137 2.67 -4.59 13.65
C PHE A 137 1.38 -4.91 14.39
N GLY A 138 0.92 -6.16 14.45
CA GLY A 138 -0.39 -6.55 15.00
C GLY A 138 -0.68 -5.97 16.39
N LYS A 139 0.27 -6.07 17.32
CA LYS A 139 0.17 -5.46 18.67
C LYS A 139 0.01 -3.94 18.65
N LYS A 140 0.61 -3.26 17.68
CA LYS A 140 0.50 -1.80 17.51
C LYS A 140 -0.82 -1.44 16.82
N LEU A 141 -1.24 -2.23 15.82
CA LEU A 141 -2.51 -2.07 15.11
C LEU A 141 -3.71 -2.25 16.04
N SER A 142 -3.65 -3.19 16.99
CA SER A 142 -4.71 -3.40 17.99
C SER A 142 -4.91 -2.22 18.93
N ASN A 143 -3.90 -1.35 19.06
CA ASN A 143 -3.98 -0.13 19.88
C ASN A 143 -4.52 1.08 19.11
N TRP A 144 -4.82 0.93 17.82
CA TRP A 144 -5.41 2.02 17.04
C TRP A 144 -6.86 2.25 17.44
N ILE A 145 -7.31 3.50 17.25
CA ILE A 145 -8.69 3.87 17.58
C ILE A 145 -9.63 3.13 16.61
N PRO A 146 -10.82 2.67 17.06
CA PRO A 146 -11.79 2.05 16.17
C PRO A 146 -12.04 2.88 14.91
N GLY A 147 -11.85 2.26 13.73
CA GLY A 147 -12.01 2.89 12.41
C GLY A 147 -10.72 3.43 11.77
N ASP A 148 -9.63 3.58 12.54
CA ASP A 148 -8.32 3.94 11.97
C ASP A 148 -7.76 2.83 11.11
N LEU A 149 -7.91 1.57 11.56
CA LEU A 149 -7.46 0.39 10.80
C LEU A 149 -8.19 0.28 9.46
N ASP A 150 -9.52 0.42 9.46
CA ASP A 150 -10.33 0.44 8.24
C ASP A 150 -9.93 1.60 7.33
N SER A 151 -9.64 2.77 7.91
CA SER A 151 -9.19 3.94 7.16
C SER A 151 -7.81 3.73 6.54
N TYR A 152 -6.91 3.02 7.21
CA TYR A 152 -5.60 2.65 6.69
C TYR A 152 -5.75 1.69 5.51
N TYR A 153 -6.40 0.54 5.72
CA TYR A 153 -6.61 -0.48 4.68
C TYR A 153 -7.48 0.00 3.51
N LYS A 154 -8.23 1.09 3.68
CA LYS A 154 -8.92 1.73 2.55
C LYS A 154 -7.96 2.30 1.51
N TYR A 155 -6.75 2.70 1.90
CA TYR A 155 -5.81 3.37 1.02
C TYR A 155 -4.42 2.72 0.94
N HIS A 156 -4.10 1.79 1.83
CA HIS A 156 -2.83 1.09 1.86
C HIS A 156 -3.05 -0.39 1.56
N TYR A 157 -2.32 -0.89 0.56
CA TYR A 157 -2.40 -2.26 0.11
C TYR A 157 -1.00 -2.86 0.05
N CYS A 158 -0.89 -4.14 0.36
CA CYS A 158 0.32 -4.92 0.11
C CYS A 158 0.27 -5.53 -1.29
N ILE A 159 1.42 -5.92 -1.84
CA ILE A 159 1.51 -6.40 -3.23
C ILE A 159 0.73 -7.70 -3.46
N ASP A 160 0.66 -8.56 -2.45
CA ASP A 160 -0.11 -9.80 -2.40
C ASP A 160 -1.64 -9.57 -2.37
N GLU A 161 -2.09 -8.36 -2.04
CA GLU A 161 -3.51 -7.98 -2.12
C GLU A 161 -3.94 -7.54 -3.53
N ILE A 162 -3.01 -7.45 -4.50
CA ILE A 162 -3.32 -7.09 -5.89
C ILE A 162 -3.68 -8.34 -6.68
N ASP A 163 -4.96 -8.73 -6.60
CA ASP A 163 -5.53 -9.89 -7.27
C ASP A 163 -6.59 -9.50 -8.34
N LYS A 164 -7.25 -10.50 -8.93
CA LYS A 164 -8.33 -10.29 -9.92
C LYS A 164 -9.56 -9.55 -9.38
N GLY A 165 -9.67 -9.34 -8.07
CA GLY A 165 -10.71 -8.54 -7.42
C GLY A 165 -10.24 -7.14 -7.01
N PHE A 166 -8.98 -6.78 -7.31
CA PHE A 166 -8.38 -5.52 -6.91
C PHE A 166 -9.10 -4.29 -7.48
N ASP A 167 -9.78 -4.41 -8.61
CA ASP A 167 -10.61 -3.35 -9.19
C ASP A 167 -11.72 -2.88 -8.23
N LYS A 168 -12.36 -3.81 -7.51
CA LYS A 168 -13.40 -3.51 -6.50
C LYS A 168 -12.81 -2.83 -5.28
N ILE A 169 -11.58 -3.21 -4.92
CA ILE A 169 -10.85 -2.63 -3.79
C ILE A 169 -10.43 -1.20 -4.14
N LEU A 170 -9.80 -1.00 -5.31
CA LEU A 170 -9.52 0.32 -5.86
C LEU A 170 -10.78 1.17 -6.01
N ALA A 171 -11.91 0.60 -6.42
CA ALA A 171 -13.17 1.35 -6.51
C ALA A 171 -13.56 1.99 -5.16
N ARG A 172 -13.13 1.42 -4.02
CA ARG A 172 -13.37 1.93 -2.66
C ARG A 172 -12.32 2.94 -2.19
N SER A 173 -11.13 3.01 -2.81
CA SER A 173 -10.05 3.95 -2.46
C SER A 173 -10.30 5.39 -2.92
N THR A 174 -11.56 5.83 -2.84
CA THR A 174 -12.01 7.19 -3.17
C THR A 174 -12.69 7.83 -1.96
N ARG A 175 -12.55 9.15 -1.86
CA ARG A 175 -13.27 9.95 -0.88
C ARG A 175 -14.75 10.08 -1.24
N PHE A 176 -15.05 10.15 -2.53
CA PHE A 176 -16.41 10.37 -3.06
C PHE A 176 -16.94 9.08 -3.68
N LYS A 177 -18.26 8.90 -3.73
CA LYS A 177 -18.85 7.81 -4.51
C LYS A 177 -18.26 7.84 -5.92
N SER A 178 -17.76 6.70 -6.39
CA SER A 178 -17.06 6.64 -7.66
C SER A 178 -17.96 7.14 -8.80
N TYR A 179 -17.41 8.00 -9.64
CA TYR A 179 -18.06 8.51 -10.83
C TYR A 179 -17.42 7.86 -12.05
N PRO A 180 -18.21 7.19 -12.90
CA PRO A 180 -17.69 6.56 -14.09
C PRO A 180 -17.18 7.61 -15.09
N LEU A 181 -16.13 7.26 -15.82
CA LEU A 181 -15.63 8.07 -16.93
C LEU A 181 -16.27 7.62 -18.23
N LYS A 182 -16.57 8.58 -19.11
CA LYS A 182 -17.03 8.28 -20.47
C LYS A 182 -15.83 8.02 -21.36
N GLU A 183 -15.99 7.13 -22.35
CA GLU A 183 -14.92 6.74 -23.26
C GLU A 183 -14.24 7.94 -23.94
N PHE A 184 -15.02 8.92 -24.41
CA PHE A 184 -14.46 10.12 -25.04
C PHE A 184 -13.60 10.96 -24.09
N GLN A 185 -13.88 10.93 -22.78
CA GLN A 185 -13.09 11.65 -21.77
C GLN A 185 -11.74 10.98 -21.59
N ILE A 186 -11.75 9.65 -21.48
CA ILE A 186 -10.52 8.84 -21.37
C ILE A 186 -9.66 9.04 -22.62
N LYS A 187 -10.26 8.93 -23.81
CA LYS A 187 -9.56 9.12 -25.08
C LYS A 187 -8.90 10.51 -25.18
N ALA A 188 -9.64 11.58 -24.88
CA ALA A 188 -9.11 12.94 -24.93
C ALA A 188 -7.91 13.15 -24.00
N ILE A 189 -7.91 12.52 -22.82
CA ILE A 189 -6.80 12.58 -21.86
C ILE A 189 -5.59 11.77 -22.37
N LEU A 190 -5.83 10.56 -22.88
CA LEU A 190 -4.77 9.70 -23.40
C LEU A 190 -4.08 10.32 -24.62
N ASP A 191 -4.84 10.85 -25.57
CA ASP A 191 -4.31 11.48 -26.79
C ASP A 191 -3.36 12.64 -26.44
N HIS A 192 -3.69 13.43 -25.43
CA HIS A 192 -2.83 14.52 -24.95
C HIS A 192 -1.56 14.01 -24.29
N LEU A 193 -1.68 13.08 -23.33
CA LEU A 193 -0.52 12.50 -22.63
C LEU A 193 0.45 11.79 -23.59
N MET A 194 -0.05 11.19 -24.66
CA MET A 194 0.79 10.59 -25.69
C MET A 194 1.50 11.63 -26.57
N SER A 195 0.83 12.74 -26.87
CA SER A 195 1.38 13.82 -27.72
C SER A 195 2.56 14.55 -27.03
N ASP A 196 2.47 14.77 -25.72
CA ASP A 196 3.54 15.40 -24.93
C ASP A 196 4.83 14.57 -24.92
N ASN A 197 4.71 13.24 -24.96
CA ASN A 197 5.86 12.32 -24.99
C ASN A 197 6.59 12.32 -26.33
N VAL A 198 5.85 12.33 -27.45
CA VAL A 198 6.45 12.34 -28.80
C VAL A 198 7.28 13.60 -29.00
N THR A 199 6.80 14.73 -28.47
CA THR A 199 7.50 16.01 -28.58
C THR A 199 8.76 16.04 -27.71
N SER A 200 8.71 15.47 -26.50
CA SER A 200 9.87 15.42 -25.59
C SER A 200 11.00 14.53 -26.12
N ASN A 201 10.69 13.35 -26.69
CA ASN A 201 11.73 12.46 -27.23
C ASN A 201 12.44 13.07 -28.45
N ARG A 202 11.72 13.79 -29.32
CA ARG A 202 12.33 14.48 -30.47
C ARG A 202 13.31 15.59 -30.07
N VAL A 203 13.05 16.28 -28.96
CA VAL A 203 13.96 17.33 -28.46
C VAL A 203 15.22 16.73 -27.83
N VAL A 204 15.13 15.52 -27.26
CA VAL A 204 16.30 14.82 -26.71
C VAL A 204 17.15 14.23 -27.84
N GLU A 205 16.54 13.65 -28.87
CA GLU A 205 17.26 13.15 -30.05
C GLU A 205 17.94 14.31 -30.83
N ALA A 206 17.23 15.43 -31.07
CA ALA A 206 17.84 16.59 -31.74
C ALA A 206 19.03 17.18 -30.96
N LYS A 207 19.03 17.12 -29.62
CA LYS A 207 20.15 17.59 -28.79
C LYS A 207 21.30 16.59 -28.70
N ALA A 208 21.05 15.30 -28.95
CA ALA A 208 22.09 14.29 -29.03
C ALA A 208 22.82 14.39 -30.37
N ASP A 209 22.09 14.65 -31.46
CA ASP A 209 22.65 14.85 -32.80
C ASP A 209 23.45 16.17 -32.89
N ASP A 210 23.01 17.25 -32.22
CA ASP A 210 23.76 18.51 -32.16
C ASP A 210 24.98 18.47 -31.20
N ALA A 211 25.08 17.45 -30.33
CA ALA A 211 26.19 17.30 -29.38
C ALA A 211 27.38 16.48 -29.93
N GLU A 212 27.25 15.88 -31.11
CA GLU A 212 28.36 15.18 -31.79
C GLU A 212 29.17 16.09 -32.73
N GLU A 213 28.79 17.35 -32.94
CA GLU A 213 29.50 18.25 -33.88
C GLU A 213 30.33 19.37 -33.24
N ASP A 214 30.39 19.49 -31.90
CA ASP A 214 31.21 20.54 -31.28
C ASP A 214 31.88 20.08 -29.97
N ASN A 215 32.89 19.22 -30.10
CA ASN A 215 33.84 18.91 -29.03
C ASN A 215 35.26 19.35 -29.44
N GLN A 216 35.48 20.67 -29.45
CA GLN A 216 36.80 21.25 -29.21
C GLN A 216 36.73 22.46 -28.29
N VAL A 217 37.31 22.27 -27.09
CA VAL A 217 37.98 23.27 -26.25
C VAL A 217 37.08 24.35 -25.63
N THR A 218 36.97 24.37 -24.29
CA THR A 218 37.75 25.25 -23.40
C THR A 218 37.32 25.04 -21.94
N GLU A 219 38.29 24.82 -21.04
CA GLU A 219 38.16 25.07 -19.61
C GLU A 219 37.87 26.57 -19.34
N THR A 220 37.10 26.90 -18.30
CA THR A 220 37.52 27.63 -17.08
C THR A 220 36.35 28.38 -16.41
N ASN A 221 36.36 28.35 -15.07
CA ASN A 221 35.89 29.37 -14.10
C ASN A 221 34.41 29.49 -13.69
N ASN A 222 34.19 29.13 -12.42
CA ASN A 222 33.50 29.89 -11.36
C ASN A 222 32.52 30.99 -11.78
N THR A 223 31.25 30.86 -11.37
CA THR A 223 30.50 32.00 -10.82
C THR A 223 29.48 31.55 -9.77
N GLN A 224 29.60 32.23 -8.63
CA GLN A 224 28.76 32.28 -7.44
C GLN A 224 27.36 32.81 -7.75
N GLY A 225 26.30 32.09 -7.34
CA GLY A 225 24.90 32.50 -7.54
C GLY A 225 24.04 32.25 -6.30
N LYS A 226 23.84 33.30 -5.50
CA LYS A 226 22.82 33.42 -4.45
C LYS A 226 21.41 33.41 -5.05
N SER A 227 20.46 32.74 -4.38
CA SER A 227 19.06 33.14 -4.11
C SER A 227 18.28 31.87 -3.71
N ASN A 228 17.21 31.84 -2.92
CA ASN A 228 16.49 32.80 -2.12
C ASN A 228 15.74 31.99 -1.04
N ARG A 229 16.12 32.16 0.23
CA ARG A 229 15.25 31.82 1.37
C ARG A 229 14.22 32.94 1.51
N SER A 230 12.94 32.62 1.42
CA SER A 230 11.84 33.10 2.30
C SER A 230 10.49 33.04 1.59
N MET A 231 9.74 31.96 1.84
CA MET A 231 8.32 31.85 1.44
C MET A 231 7.49 31.30 2.60
N LEU A 232 7.76 31.78 3.82
CA LEU A 232 7.04 31.36 5.03
C LEU A 232 6.72 32.52 5.98
N SER A 233 6.81 33.77 5.51
CA SER A 233 6.51 34.96 6.31
C SER A 233 5.09 35.52 6.15
N TRP A 234 4.23 34.92 5.30
CA TRP A 234 2.90 35.48 5.00
C TRP A 234 1.72 34.83 5.74
N LEU A 235 1.98 33.91 6.67
CA LEU A 235 0.95 33.23 7.49
C LEU A 235 0.95 33.67 8.97
N LYS A 236 1.40 34.90 9.26
CA LYS A 236 1.13 35.56 10.53
C LYS A 236 0.21 36.74 10.28
N ASN A 237 -1.08 36.47 10.21
CA ASN A 237 -2.10 37.48 10.47
C ASN A 237 -2.94 37.02 11.66
N ASP A 238 -3.12 37.97 12.59
CA ASP A 238 -3.86 37.87 13.83
C ASP A 238 -5.26 37.27 13.62
N MET A 239 -5.41 35.99 13.98
CA MET A 239 -6.70 35.47 14.42
C MET A 239 -6.66 35.42 15.94
N ASP A 240 -7.51 36.23 16.55
CA ASP A 240 -7.69 36.36 17.99
C ASP A 240 -7.84 34.96 18.61
N LYS A 241 -6.84 34.57 19.41
CA LYS A 241 -6.63 33.18 19.90
C LYS A 241 -7.85 32.61 20.65
N LYS A 242 -8.75 33.46 21.10
CA LYS A 242 -9.98 33.07 21.79
C LYS A 242 -11.05 32.50 20.84
N GLY A 243 -11.11 32.95 19.59
CA GLY A 243 -12.07 32.43 18.60
C GLY A 243 -11.74 31.02 18.10
N LEU A 244 -10.46 30.72 17.95
CA LEU A 244 -9.99 29.43 17.43
C LEU A 244 -10.21 28.29 18.43
N ILE A 245 -10.11 28.56 19.74
CA ILE A 245 -10.37 27.58 20.80
C ILE A 245 -11.85 27.21 20.84
N VAL A 246 -12.75 28.19 20.73
CA VAL A 246 -14.21 27.95 20.73
C VAL A 246 -14.63 27.15 19.49
N PHE A 247 -14.05 27.46 18.32
CA PHE A 247 -14.35 26.73 17.09
C PHE A 247 -13.86 25.26 17.14
N LEU A 248 -12.67 25.02 17.70
CA LEU A 248 -12.15 23.66 17.91
C LEU A 248 -13.03 22.85 18.88
N LEU A 249 -13.47 23.45 19.98
CA LEU A 249 -14.34 22.77 20.95
C LEU A 249 -15.71 22.41 20.35
N ALA A 250 -16.29 23.30 19.54
CA ALA A 250 -17.55 23.01 18.85
C ALA A 250 -17.43 21.88 17.82
N ALA A 251 -16.32 21.81 17.08
CA ALA A 251 -16.07 20.76 16.09
C ALA A 251 -15.88 19.37 16.73
N ILE A 252 -15.24 19.31 17.91
CA ILE A 252 -15.08 18.06 18.67
C ILE A 252 -16.45 17.55 19.16
N LEU A 253 -17.31 18.44 19.66
CA LEU A 253 -18.63 18.07 20.19
C LEU A 253 -19.56 17.51 19.10
N ILE A 254 -19.51 18.06 17.88
CA ILE A 254 -20.25 17.55 16.71
C ILE A 254 -19.73 16.17 16.28
N SER A 255 -18.42 15.95 16.35
CA SER A 255 -17.79 14.67 15.95
C SER A 255 -18.20 13.52 16.89
N ILE A 256 -18.33 13.79 18.19
CA ILE A 256 -18.78 12.80 19.19
C ILE A 256 -20.23 12.36 18.93
N VAL A 257 -21.12 13.31 18.59
CA VAL A 257 -22.54 12.99 18.29
C VAL A 257 -22.68 12.14 17.02
N PHE A 258 -21.82 12.36 16.01
CA PHE A 258 -21.80 11.55 14.79
C PHE A 258 -21.23 10.14 14.99
N ALA A 259 -20.29 9.96 15.93
CA ALA A 259 -19.73 8.64 16.24
C ALA A 259 -20.75 7.71 16.91
N ILE A 260 -21.59 8.26 17.79
CA ILE A 260 -22.58 7.48 18.56
C ILE A 260 -23.75 7.00 17.67
N THR A 261 -24.09 7.72 16.60
CA THR A 261 -25.24 7.41 15.75
C THR A 261 -24.97 6.37 14.65
N LYS A 262 -23.72 5.95 14.42
CA LYS A 262 -23.36 4.99 13.35
C LYS A 262 -22.96 3.58 13.80
N PHE A 263 -22.97 3.29 15.10
CA PHE A 263 -22.51 2.00 15.65
C PHE A 263 -23.66 1.03 15.96
N SER A 264 -24.62 0.86 15.03
CA SER A 264 -25.69 -0.14 15.15
C SER A 264 -25.94 -0.90 13.83
N GLY A 265 -24.87 -1.35 13.18
CA GLY A 265 -24.95 -2.19 11.98
C GLY A 265 -24.08 -3.43 12.11
N ASN A 266 -24.72 -4.60 12.21
CA ASN A 266 -24.10 -5.93 12.13
C ASN A 266 -23.12 -6.02 10.94
N MET A 267 -21.88 -6.45 11.19
CA MET A 267 -20.96 -6.85 10.14
C MET A 267 -20.81 -8.38 10.13
N HIS A 268 -21.24 -8.98 9.02
CA HIS A 268 -20.95 -10.35 8.65
C HIS A 268 -19.51 -10.44 8.13
N PHE A 269 -18.70 -11.29 8.77
CA PHE A 269 -17.35 -11.65 8.33
C PHE A 269 -17.44 -12.61 7.14
N GLY A 270 -16.74 -12.28 6.03
CA GLY A 270 -16.82 -13.00 4.76
C GLY A 270 -15.65 -13.95 4.52
N GLN A 271 -16.01 -15.20 4.23
CA GLN A 271 -15.34 -16.26 3.47
C GLN A 271 -13.86 -16.64 3.76
N THR A 272 -13.73 -17.86 4.29
CA THR A 272 -12.52 -18.64 4.57
C THR A 272 -11.85 -19.18 3.30
N SER A 273 -10.54 -18.98 3.20
CA SER A 273 -9.65 -19.85 2.41
C SER A 273 -9.72 -21.26 2.98
N LYS A 274 -9.81 -22.27 2.10
CA LYS A 274 -9.86 -23.68 2.53
C LYS A 274 -8.47 -24.06 3.04
N ALA A 275 -8.35 -24.34 4.32
CA ALA A 275 -7.15 -24.90 4.91
C ALA A 275 -6.95 -26.35 4.41
N GLU A 276 -5.71 -26.72 4.15
CA GLU A 276 -5.34 -28.08 3.76
C GLU A 276 -4.94 -28.88 5.00
N THR A 277 -5.43 -30.12 5.10
CA THR A 277 -5.07 -31.01 6.20
C THR A 277 -3.82 -31.77 5.82
N VAL A 278 -2.75 -31.60 6.57
CA VAL A 278 -1.47 -32.28 6.34
C VAL A 278 -1.39 -33.48 7.28
N SER A 279 -1.03 -34.66 6.75
CA SER A 279 -1.04 -35.92 7.49
C SER A 279 0.29 -36.26 8.19
N SER A 280 1.33 -35.45 8.02
CA SER A 280 2.67 -35.68 8.58
C SER A 280 3.38 -34.37 8.88
N LEU A 281 4.18 -34.35 9.95
CA LEU A 281 5.04 -33.22 10.35
C LEU A 281 6.26 -33.00 9.46
N GLU A 282 6.47 -33.82 8.41
CA GLU A 282 7.45 -33.51 7.36
C GLU A 282 6.98 -32.30 6.55
N VAL A 283 7.16 -31.12 7.12
CA VAL A 283 6.86 -29.87 6.45
C VAL A 283 8.00 -29.57 5.49
N SER A 284 7.73 -29.81 4.21
CA SER A 284 8.65 -29.41 3.15
C SER A 284 8.50 -27.93 2.81
N GLU A 285 9.55 -27.35 2.21
CA GLU A 285 9.59 -25.99 1.63
C GLU A 285 8.38 -25.65 0.74
N LYS A 286 7.62 -26.66 0.28
CA LYS A 286 6.39 -26.48 -0.50
C LYS A 286 5.21 -25.88 0.27
N HIS A 287 5.25 -25.87 1.61
CA HIS A 287 4.15 -25.37 2.45
C HIS A 287 4.46 -24.04 3.15
N SER A 288 5.54 -23.35 2.75
CA SER A 288 5.81 -22.00 3.26
C SER A 288 4.63 -21.08 2.92
N ASP A 289 4.11 -20.36 3.92
CA ASP A 289 2.99 -19.42 3.81
C ASP A 289 1.60 -20.05 3.58
N GLU A 290 1.47 -21.38 3.62
CA GLU A 290 0.19 -22.06 3.53
C GLU A 290 -0.46 -22.25 4.91
N ARG A 291 -1.80 -22.12 4.95
CA ARG A 291 -2.60 -22.40 6.15
C ARG A 291 -2.81 -23.91 6.26
N VAL A 292 -2.29 -24.50 7.33
CA VAL A 292 -2.33 -25.95 7.58
C VAL A 292 -3.19 -26.27 8.79
N ILE A 293 -3.84 -27.44 8.75
CA ILE A 293 -4.46 -28.10 9.90
C ILE A 293 -3.64 -29.35 10.22
N LEU A 294 -3.16 -29.44 11.46
CA LEU A 294 -2.15 -30.37 11.90
C LEU A 294 -2.55 -31.01 13.25
N PRO A 295 -2.96 -32.30 13.24
CA PRO A 295 -3.12 -33.05 14.48
C PRO A 295 -1.75 -33.43 15.05
N ALA A 296 -1.45 -33.07 16.30
CA ALA A 296 -0.16 -33.38 16.94
C ALA A 296 -0.28 -33.47 18.47
N THR A 297 0.73 -34.08 19.09
CA THR A 297 0.90 -34.17 20.56
C THR A 297 1.90 -33.13 21.04
N ILE A 298 1.62 -32.49 22.18
CA ILE A 298 2.52 -31.50 22.79
C ILE A 298 3.63 -32.23 23.54
N GLU A 299 4.85 -32.22 23.01
CA GLU A 299 6.03 -32.78 23.68
C GLU A 299 6.64 -31.78 24.68
N GLN A 300 6.67 -30.48 24.35
CA GLN A 300 7.18 -29.44 25.25
C GLN A 300 6.29 -28.19 25.17
N ILE A 301 6.21 -27.47 26.29
CA ILE A 301 5.49 -26.20 26.42
C ILE A 301 6.34 -25.23 27.27
N GLU A 302 6.55 -24.03 26.74
CA GLU A 302 7.25 -22.95 27.42
C GLU A 302 6.49 -21.64 27.24
N PHE A 303 6.15 -20.98 28.34
CA PHE A 303 5.50 -19.68 28.32
C PHE A 303 6.53 -18.57 28.57
N ASP A 304 6.73 -17.72 27.58
CA ASP A 304 7.54 -16.52 27.75
C ASP A 304 6.68 -15.37 28.28
N SER A 305 6.80 -15.13 29.58
CA SER A 305 6.11 -14.04 30.28
C SER A 305 6.44 -12.63 29.76
N VAL A 306 7.55 -12.45 29.05
CA VAL A 306 7.95 -11.14 28.50
C VAL A 306 7.24 -10.86 27.18
N SER A 307 7.26 -11.81 26.24
CA SER A 307 6.58 -11.64 24.94
C SER A 307 5.08 -11.94 25.00
N GLY A 308 4.64 -12.72 25.99
CA GLY A 308 3.28 -13.26 26.10
C GLY A 308 3.02 -14.42 25.13
N ASN A 309 4.08 -15.04 24.60
CA ASN A 309 3.98 -16.15 23.67
C ASN A 309 4.11 -17.49 24.41
N THR A 310 3.42 -18.51 23.89
CA THR A 310 3.62 -19.90 24.28
C THR A 310 4.34 -20.63 23.16
N TYR A 311 5.52 -21.15 23.44
CA TYR A 311 6.30 -21.98 22.53
C TYR A 311 6.01 -23.44 22.81
N LEU A 312 5.80 -24.21 21.75
CA LEU A 312 5.48 -25.62 21.79
C LEU A 312 6.48 -26.40 20.94
N VAL A 313 6.75 -27.63 21.35
CA VAL A 313 7.33 -28.65 20.47
C VAL A 313 6.25 -29.69 20.21
N LEU A 314 5.83 -29.81 18.97
CA LEU A 314 4.78 -30.73 18.52
C LEU A 314 5.39 -32.01 17.96
N THR A 315 4.73 -33.16 18.16
CA THR A 315 5.13 -34.45 17.57
C THR A 315 3.92 -35.25 17.09
N ASP A 316 4.07 -35.96 15.98
CA ASP A 316 3.12 -36.92 15.42
C ASP A 316 3.57 -38.37 15.67
N GLY A 317 4.69 -38.55 16.39
CA GLY A 317 5.36 -39.82 16.67
C GLY A 317 6.55 -40.10 15.75
N ASP A 318 6.59 -39.51 14.55
CA ASP A 318 7.64 -39.71 13.56
C ASP A 318 8.58 -38.50 13.44
N GLY A 319 8.07 -37.29 13.72
CA GLY A 319 8.81 -36.04 13.64
C GLY A 319 8.56 -35.06 14.79
N TYR A 320 9.27 -33.94 14.73
CA TYR A 320 9.09 -32.81 15.65
C TYR A 320 8.98 -31.51 14.86
N LEU A 321 8.14 -30.60 15.34
CA LEU A 321 7.97 -29.26 14.77
C LEU A 321 7.87 -28.24 15.90
N GLU A 322 8.64 -27.15 15.78
CA GLU A 322 8.50 -26.00 16.66
C GLU A 322 7.18 -25.29 16.33
N ALA A 323 6.46 -24.82 17.33
CA ALA A 323 5.25 -24.06 17.12
C ALA A 323 5.13 -22.94 18.14
N VAL A 324 4.43 -21.88 17.76
CA VAL A 324 4.25 -20.70 18.61
C VAL A 324 2.79 -20.27 18.59
N ILE A 325 2.23 -20.07 19.78
CA ILE A 325 0.95 -19.40 19.99
C ILE A 325 1.28 -17.98 20.44
N ARG A 326 0.96 -17.00 19.60
CA ARG A 326 1.31 -15.61 19.86
C ARG A 326 0.17 -14.88 20.52
N ASN A 327 0.44 -14.37 21.72
CA ASN A 327 -0.28 -13.23 22.28
C ASN A 327 -1.80 -13.44 22.49
N GLU A 328 -2.21 -14.66 22.84
CA GLU A 328 -3.58 -14.96 23.26
C GLU A 328 -3.70 -15.14 24.78
N THR A 329 -4.93 -14.93 25.27
CA THR A 329 -5.42 -15.38 26.58
C THR A 329 -5.05 -16.85 26.82
N SER A 330 -4.62 -17.17 28.03
CA SER A 330 -4.17 -18.52 28.44
C SER A 330 -5.05 -19.62 27.84
N ILE A 331 -4.49 -20.35 26.87
CA ILE A 331 -5.07 -21.59 26.39
C ILE A 331 -4.58 -22.67 27.35
N ASP A 332 -5.52 -23.46 27.89
CA ASP A 332 -5.19 -24.55 28.80
C ASP A 332 -4.67 -25.72 27.96
N LEU A 333 -3.35 -25.82 27.87
CA LEU A 333 -2.64 -26.84 27.10
C LEU A 333 -1.78 -27.66 28.05
N GLU A 334 -1.86 -28.98 27.90
CA GLU A 334 -1.11 -29.92 28.73
C GLU A 334 -0.07 -30.68 27.89
N LYS A 335 1.15 -30.79 28.43
CA LYS A 335 2.20 -31.63 27.85
C LYS A 335 1.73 -33.10 27.84
N GLY A 336 1.88 -33.77 26.70
CA GLY A 336 1.51 -35.15 26.48
C GLY A 336 0.11 -35.34 25.87
N GLU A 337 -0.70 -34.28 25.82
CA GLU A 337 -2.03 -34.31 25.20
C GLU A 337 -1.95 -34.00 23.69
N SER A 338 -2.89 -34.56 22.94
CA SER A 338 -3.02 -34.36 21.50
C SER A 338 -4.13 -33.37 21.16
N TYR A 339 -3.83 -32.44 20.26
CA TYR A 339 -4.76 -31.42 19.78
C TYR A 339 -4.72 -31.32 18.26
N THR A 340 -5.69 -30.62 17.69
CA THR A 340 -5.64 -30.18 16.29
C THR A 340 -5.21 -28.71 16.23
N PHE A 341 -4.02 -28.48 15.69
CA PHE A 341 -3.46 -27.15 15.53
C PHE A 341 -3.78 -26.62 14.13
N GLU A 342 -4.31 -25.40 14.05
CA GLU A 342 -4.46 -24.69 12.79
C GLU A 342 -3.50 -23.49 12.81
N GLY A 343 -2.71 -23.33 11.75
CA GLY A 343 -1.66 -22.32 11.71
C GLY A 343 -1.04 -22.12 10.33
N PHE A 344 0.05 -21.36 10.29
CA PHE A 344 0.86 -21.13 9.09
C PHE A 344 2.27 -21.61 9.34
N VAL A 345 2.85 -22.33 8.37
CA VAL A 345 4.25 -22.75 8.46
C VAL A 345 5.12 -21.62 7.95
N GLN A 346 6.11 -21.25 8.75
CA GLN A 346 7.10 -20.22 8.41
C GLN A 346 8.50 -20.65 8.83
N THR A 347 9.51 -19.92 8.38
CA THR A 347 10.89 -20.14 8.83
C THR A 347 11.04 -19.68 10.28
N SER A 348 11.64 -20.53 11.13
CA SER A 348 11.93 -20.22 12.55
C SER A 348 12.88 -19.03 12.64
N THR A 349 12.62 -18.09 13.56
CA THR A 349 13.46 -16.90 13.76
C THR A 349 14.77 -17.21 14.45
N ASP A 350 14.83 -18.34 15.16
CA ASP A 350 15.87 -18.61 16.16
C ASP A 350 16.93 -19.61 15.66
N ASN A 351 16.70 -20.28 14.51
CA ASN A 351 17.61 -21.27 13.96
C ASN A 351 17.77 -21.15 12.43
N GLU A 352 19.03 -21.26 11.96
CA GLU A 352 19.47 -21.09 10.56
C GLU A 352 18.90 -22.11 9.53
N SER A 353 17.86 -22.92 9.85
CA SER A 353 17.19 -23.81 8.89
C SER A 353 15.90 -24.49 9.39
N GLY A 354 15.30 -24.04 10.50
CA GLY A 354 14.10 -24.67 11.07
C GLY A 354 12.80 -24.13 10.47
N TRP A 355 11.77 -24.97 10.38
CA TRP A 355 10.38 -24.53 10.16
C TRP A 355 9.67 -24.46 11.50
N GLU A 356 8.82 -23.45 11.67
CA GLU A 356 7.92 -23.32 12.81
C GLU A 356 6.46 -23.19 12.35
N LEU A 357 5.52 -23.68 13.15
CA LEU A 357 4.09 -23.46 12.97
C LEU A 357 3.64 -22.28 13.83
N ASN A 358 3.19 -21.21 13.20
CA ASN A 358 2.51 -20.11 13.88
C ASN A 358 1.02 -20.47 14.04
N ILE A 359 0.63 -20.84 15.26
CA ILE A 359 -0.69 -21.36 15.59
C ILE A 359 -1.69 -20.21 15.74
N VAL A 360 -2.81 -20.31 15.01
CA VAL A 360 -3.95 -19.38 15.07
C VAL A 360 -5.20 -19.98 15.71
N ARG A 361 -5.30 -21.31 15.79
CA ARG A 361 -6.38 -22.00 16.52
C ARG A 361 -5.88 -23.35 17.05
N VAL A 362 -6.40 -23.75 18.20
CA VAL A 362 -6.23 -25.09 18.78
C VAL A 362 -7.62 -25.66 19.05
N ASP A 363 -7.90 -26.86 18.54
CA ASP A 363 -9.15 -27.61 18.76
C ASP A 363 -8.91 -28.92 19.53
#